data_AF-A0A4R2RAP6-F1
#
_entry.id   AF-A0A4R2RAP6-F1
#
_cell.length_a   1.000
_cell.length_b   1.000
_cell.length_c   1.000
_cell.angle_alpha   90.00
_cell.angle_beta   90.00
_cell.angle_gamma   90.00
#
_symmetry.space_group_name_H-M   'P 1'
#
loop_
_entity.id
_entity.type
_entity.pdbx_description
1 polymer ?
#
loop_
_entity_poly.entity_id
_entity_poly.type
_entity_poly.pdbx_seq_one_letter_code
_entity_poly.pdbx_strand_id
1 'polypeptide(L)'
;MAERTKTRRWIVELLRWSSALFLLSTLAQAVLAGLFVTGEVDLLMWHDVNAQINSSVLLVVLLATILLWRPARASSWPFWITLALVTIVEIQKTLGYLRSVSFHIILGVLIFGMASVLTWWAFGYQLPPQRAKARKK
;
A
#
# COMPACT_ATOMS: atom_id res chain seq x y z
N MET A 1 14.16 22.01 -16.18
CA MET A 1 13.77 21.93 -14.75
C MET A 1 12.29 21.56 -14.59
N ALA A 2 11.39 22.17 -15.37
CA ALA A 2 9.94 21.91 -15.36
C ALA A 2 9.54 20.44 -15.59
N GLU A 3 10.25 19.72 -16.46
CA GLU A 3 9.97 18.31 -16.74
C GLU A 3 10.22 17.41 -15.51
N ARG A 4 11.38 17.56 -14.83
CA ARG A 4 11.71 16.84 -13.60
C ARG A 4 10.72 17.09 -12.45
N THR A 5 10.17 18.30 -12.35
CA THR A 5 9.14 18.62 -11.35
C THR A 5 7.81 17.97 -11.69
N LYS A 6 7.43 17.92 -12.97
CA LYS A 6 6.25 17.17 -13.42
C LYS A 6 6.43 15.67 -13.18
N THR A 7 7.61 15.12 -13.45
CA THR A 7 7.95 13.72 -13.18
C THR A 7 7.80 13.35 -11.70
N ARG A 8 8.27 14.22 -10.80
CA ARG A 8 8.15 13.96 -9.35
C ARG A 8 6.71 14.06 -8.85
N ARG A 9 5.90 14.96 -9.42
CA ARG A 9 4.50 15.14 -9.01
C ARG A 9 3.65 13.90 -9.31
N TRP A 10 3.73 13.34 -10.52
CA TRP A 10 2.92 12.16 -10.85
C TRP A 10 3.28 10.95 -10.00
N ILE A 11 4.55 10.79 -9.59
CA ILE A 11 4.98 9.70 -8.69
C ILE A 11 4.29 9.84 -7.32
N VAL A 12 4.22 11.06 -6.78
CA VAL A 12 3.55 11.32 -5.51
C VAL A 12 2.04 11.12 -5.63
N GLU A 13 1.41 11.57 -6.72
CA GLU A 13 -0.01 11.32 -6.98
C GLU A 13 -0.30 9.83 -7.12
N LEU A 14 0.54 9.08 -7.85
CA LEU A 14 0.43 7.63 -7.96
C LEU A 14 0.48 6.97 -6.58
N LEU A 15 1.44 7.36 -5.73
CA LEU A 15 1.55 6.83 -4.37
C LEU A 15 0.29 7.15 -3.53
N ARG A 16 -0.22 8.37 -3.60
CA ARG A 16 -1.42 8.80 -2.85
C ARG A 16 -2.65 7.97 -3.24
N TRP A 17 -2.95 7.91 -4.54
CA TRP A 17 -4.15 7.23 -5.00
C TRP A 17 -4.04 5.71 -4.87
N SER A 18 -2.87 5.12 -5.13
CA SER A 18 -2.67 3.67 -4.93
C SER A 18 -2.71 3.26 -3.46
N SER A 19 -2.13 4.05 -2.55
CA SER A 19 -2.21 3.77 -1.10
C SER A 19 -3.63 3.92 -0.55
N ALA A 20 -4.37 4.95 -0.99
CA ALA A 20 -5.78 5.09 -0.67
C ALA A 20 -6.62 3.91 -1.19
N LEU A 21 -6.40 3.48 -2.43
CA LEU A 21 -7.08 2.32 -3.00
C LEU A 21 -6.75 1.03 -2.24
N PHE A 22 -5.48 0.83 -1.84
CA PHE A 22 -5.06 -0.30 -1.01
C PHE A 22 -5.76 -0.30 0.35
N LEU A 23 -5.84 0.86 1.02
CA LEU A 23 -6.54 1.01 2.29
C LEU A 23 -8.04 0.71 2.16
N LEU A 24 -8.69 1.23 1.12
CA LEU A 24 -10.11 0.97 0.84
C LEU A 24 -10.36 -0.51 0.52
N SER A 25 -9.48 -1.15 -0.26
CA SER A 25 -9.58 -2.59 -0.54
C SER A 25 -9.37 -3.42 0.73
N THR A 26 -8.48 -2.99 1.64
CA THR A 26 -8.27 -3.64 2.95
C THR A 26 -9.50 -3.48 3.86
N LEU A 27 -10.20 -2.35 3.81
CA LEU A 27 -11.50 -2.21 4.49
C LEU A 27 -12.56 -3.13 3.90
N ALA A 28 -12.63 -3.23 2.57
CA ALA A 28 -13.54 -4.14 1.89
C ALA A 28 -13.28 -5.60 2.28
N GLN A 29 -12.00 -6.01 2.41
CA GLN A 29 -11.59 -7.31 2.95
C GLN A 29 -12.24 -7.61 4.31
N ALA A 30 -12.16 -6.66 5.24
CA ALA A 30 -12.72 -6.81 6.58
C ALA A 30 -14.25 -6.93 6.55
N VAL A 31 -14.93 -6.16 5.71
CA VAL A 31 -16.39 -6.26 5.52
C VAL A 31 -16.78 -7.62 4.95
N LEU A 32 -16.12 -8.06 3.88
CA LEU A 32 -16.39 -9.35 3.24
C LEU A 32 -16.14 -10.53 4.20
N ALA A 33 -15.04 -10.48 4.95
CA ALA A 33 -14.73 -11.50 5.96
C ALA A 33 -15.74 -11.49 7.11
N GLY A 34 -16.13 -10.31 7.59
CA GLY A 34 -17.11 -10.17 8.66
C GLY A 34 -18.47 -10.76 8.26
N LEU A 35 -18.96 -10.42 7.07
CA LEU A 35 -20.23 -10.94 6.56
C LEU A 35 -20.18 -12.47 6.31
N PHE A 36 -19.07 -12.97 5.78
CA PHE A 36 -18.82 -14.40 5.64
C PHE A 36 -18.94 -15.13 6.99
N VAL A 37 -18.31 -14.63 8.04
CA VAL A 37 -18.37 -15.23 9.39
C VAL A 37 -19.78 -15.17 9.99
N THR A 38 -20.62 -14.22 9.57
CA THR A 38 -22.03 -14.15 9.99
C THR A 38 -22.98 -15.08 9.24
N GLY A 39 -22.48 -15.86 8.25
CA GLY A 39 -23.25 -16.91 7.58
C GLY A 39 -23.40 -16.76 6.06
N GLU A 40 -22.94 -15.64 5.48
CA GLU A 40 -22.99 -15.39 4.03
C GLU A 40 -21.82 -16.08 3.31
N VAL A 41 -21.88 -17.41 3.19
CA VAL A 41 -20.76 -18.25 2.71
C VAL A 41 -20.26 -17.89 1.31
N ASP A 42 -21.13 -17.39 0.43
CA ASP A 42 -20.76 -16.97 -0.93
C ASP A 42 -19.79 -15.79 -0.94
N LEU A 43 -19.76 -14.99 0.14
CA LEU A 43 -18.82 -13.88 0.27
C LEU A 43 -17.38 -14.32 0.50
N LEU A 44 -17.13 -15.60 0.81
CA LEU A 44 -15.77 -16.14 0.86
C LEU A 44 -15.09 -16.08 -0.50
N MET A 45 -15.81 -16.35 -1.59
CA MET A 45 -15.27 -16.22 -2.95
C MET A 45 -14.91 -14.76 -3.24
N TRP A 46 -15.78 -13.83 -2.85
CA TRP A 46 -15.53 -12.39 -3.02
C TRP A 46 -14.36 -11.89 -2.16
N HIS A 47 -14.21 -12.43 -0.96
CA HIS A 47 -13.06 -12.20 -0.11
C HIS A 47 -11.77 -12.69 -0.78
N ASP A 48 -11.76 -13.88 -1.39
CA ASP A 48 -10.59 -14.38 -2.13
C ASP A 48 -10.26 -13.51 -3.37
N VAL A 49 -11.26 -13.17 -4.18
CA VAL A 49 -11.10 -12.28 -5.34
C VAL A 49 -10.54 -10.92 -4.91
N ASN A 50 -11.09 -10.34 -3.84
CA ASN A 50 -10.59 -9.07 -3.32
C ASN A 50 -9.14 -9.21 -2.81
N ALA A 51 -8.74 -10.34 -2.21
CA ALA A 51 -7.37 -10.54 -1.75
C ALA A 51 -6.36 -10.41 -2.91
N GLN A 52 -6.71 -10.92 -4.10
CA GLN A 52 -5.88 -10.79 -5.31
C GLN A 52 -5.83 -9.35 -5.84
N ILE A 53 -6.96 -8.65 -5.83
CA ILE A 53 -7.02 -7.22 -6.17
C ILE A 53 -6.14 -6.41 -5.20
N ASN A 54 -6.31 -6.63 -3.89
CA ASN A 54 -5.59 -5.94 -2.84
C ASN A 54 -4.07 -6.14 -2.97
N SER A 55 -3.64 -7.39 -3.20
CA SER A 55 -2.23 -7.73 -3.44
C SER A 55 -1.68 -7.01 -4.68
N SER A 56 -2.46 -6.98 -5.77
CA SER A 56 -2.07 -6.31 -7.02
C SER A 56 -1.93 -4.80 -6.83
N VAL A 57 -2.87 -4.16 -6.12
CA VAL A 57 -2.79 -2.73 -5.80
C VAL A 57 -1.57 -2.45 -4.93
N LEU A 58 -1.25 -3.31 -3.96
CA LEU A 58 -0.08 -3.14 -3.12
C LEU A 58 1.24 -3.20 -3.91
N LEU A 59 1.31 -4.01 -4.97
CA LEU A 59 2.46 -4.00 -5.88
C LEU A 59 2.59 -2.67 -6.64
N VAL A 60 1.48 -2.00 -6.96
CA VAL A 60 1.50 -0.64 -7.52
C VAL A 60 2.04 0.37 -6.51
N VAL A 61 1.65 0.24 -5.23
CA VAL A 61 2.21 1.07 -4.13
C VAL A 61 3.72 0.82 -4.01
N LEU A 62 4.16 -0.44 -4.08
CA LEU A 62 5.59 -0.80 -4.03
C LEU A 62 6.33 -0.15 -5.21
N LEU A 63 5.79 -0.24 -6.42
CA LEU A 63 6.37 0.43 -7.59
C LEU A 63 6.46 1.96 -7.37
N ALA A 64 5.42 2.60 -6.86
CA ALA A 64 5.42 4.03 -6.57
C ALA A 64 6.52 4.42 -5.56
N THR A 65 6.73 3.62 -4.50
CA THR A 65 7.81 3.87 -3.52
C THR A 65 9.20 3.63 -4.10
N ILE A 66 9.39 2.67 -5.01
CA ILE A 66 10.64 2.47 -5.77
C ILE A 66 10.92 3.70 -6.64
N LEU A 67 9.91 4.19 -7.36
CA LEU A 67 10.02 5.37 -8.22
C LEU A 67 10.34 6.63 -7.39
N LEU A 68 9.79 6.73 -6.19
CA LEU A 68 10.04 7.81 -5.26
C LEU A 68 11.49 7.76 -4.73
N TRP A 69 11.98 6.57 -4.37
CA TRP A 69 13.33 6.36 -3.87
C TRP A 69 14.40 6.55 -4.95
N ARG A 70 14.30 5.85 -6.09
CA ARG A 70 15.38 5.75 -7.09
C ARG A 70 15.36 6.94 -8.07
N PRO A 71 14.38 7.10 -8.99
CA PRO A 71 14.26 8.26 -9.86
C PRO A 71 14.13 9.60 -9.14
N ALA A 72 13.23 9.68 -8.14
CA ALA A 72 12.98 10.94 -7.44
C ALA A 72 13.97 11.20 -6.28
N ARG A 73 14.92 10.28 -6.02
CA ARG A 73 15.97 10.44 -4.99
C ARG A 73 15.42 10.88 -3.61
N ALA A 74 14.22 10.43 -3.28
CA ALA A 74 13.62 10.63 -1.97
C ALA A 74 14.17 9.60 -0.97
N SER A 75 13.70 9.69 0.28
CA SER A 75 14.07 8.73 1.31
C SER A 75 13.61 7.31 0.94
N SER A 76 14.42 6.30 1.30
CA SER A 76 14.19 4.89 0.99
C SER A 76 13.28 4.17 1.98
N TRP A 77 13.01 4.75 3.15
CA TRP A 77 12.21 4.08 4.18
C TRP A 77 10.79 3.69 3.71
N PRO A 78 10.07 4.46 2.86
CA PRO A 78 8.74 4.07 2.41
C PRO A 78 8.78 2.78 1.59
N PHE A 79 9.86 2.58 0.81
CA PHE A 79 10.07 1.33 0.08
C PHE A 79 10.19 0.14 1.02
N TRP A 80 10.99 0.26 2.09
CA TRP A 80 11.16 -0.84 3.04
C TRP A 80 9.88 -1.16 3.81
N ILE A 81 9.11 -0.15 4.19
CA ILE A 81 7.79 -0.34 4.83
C ILE A 81 6.82 -1.03 3.88
N THR A 82 6.73 -0.59 2.61
CA THR A 82 5.84 -1.22 1.63
C THR A 82 6.30 -2.63 1.28
N LEU A 83 7.61 -2.89 1.21
CA LEU A 83 8.13 -4.25 1.00
C LEU A 83 7.74 -5.19 2.15
N ALA A 84 7.89 -4.74 3.40
CA ALA A 84 7.44 -5.49 4.57
C ALA A 84 5.93 -5.73 4.52
N LEU A 85 5.14 -4.74 4.11
CA LEU A 85 3.70 -4.86 3.96
C LEU A 85 3.30 -5.90 2.91
N VAL A 86 4.01 -5.96 1.78
CA VAL A 86 3.82 -7.03 0.76
C VAL A 86 4.07 -8.40 1.38
N THR A 87 5.17 -8.57 2.10
CA THR A 87 5.48 -9.84 2.76
C THR A 87 4.40 -10.23 3.78
N ILE A 88 3.94 -9.29 4.61
CA ILE A 88 2.90 -9.53 5.62
C ILE A 88 1.56 -9.90 4.96
N VAL A 89 1.17 -9.24 3.86
CA VAL A 89 -0.05 -9.56 3.12
C VAL A 89 -0.02 -10.98 2.55
N GLU A 90 1.10 -11.40 1.96
CA GLU A 90 1.21 -12.78 1.44
C GLU A 90 1.19 -13.82 2.56
N ILE A 91 1.86 -13.56 3.70
CA ILE A 91 1.76 -14.41 4.90
C ILE A 91 0.30 -14.50 5.37
N GLN A 92 -0.41 -13.36 5.44
CA GLN A 92 -1.80 -13.32 5.86
C GLN A 92 -2.72 -14.10 4.90
N LYS A 93 -2.46 -14.06 3.59
CA LYS A 93 -3.19 -14.87 2.59
C LYS A 93 -2.95 -16.36 2.81
N THR A 94 -1.69 -16.77 2.98
CA THR A 94 -1.34 -18.17 3.31
C THR A 94 -2.04 -18.64 4.57
N LEU A 95 -2.06 -17.84 5.64
CA LEU A 95 -2.79 -18.18 6.88
C LEU A 95 -4.30 -18.35 6.65
N GLY A 96 -4.88 -17.56 5.74
CA GLY A 96 -6.27 -17.71 5.32
C GLY A 96 -6.54 -19.07 4.67
N TYR A 97 -5.71 -19.47 3.69
CA TYR A 97 -5.82 -20.79 3.05
C TYR A 97 -5.55 -21.95 4.01
N LEU A 98 -4.64 -21.77 4.97
CA LEU A 98 -4.37 -22.74 6.04
C LEU A 98 -5.46 -22.78 7.12
N ARG A 99 -6.50 -21.94 7.02
CA ARG A 99 -7.60 -21.81 7.99
C ARG A 99 -7.12 -21.45 9.41
N SER A 100 -5.97 -20.78 9.51
CA SER A 100 -5.45 -20.24 10.76
C SER A 100 -6.08 -18.87 11.07
N VAL A 101 -7.39 -18.90 11.38
CA VAL A 101 -8.25 -17.70 11.44
C VAL A 101 -7.76 -16.67 12.45
N SER A 102 -7.34 -17.06 13.65
CA SER A 102 -6.91 -16.12 14.70
C SER A 102 -5.73 -15.25 14.25
N PHE A 103 -4.67 -15.87 13.72
CA PHE A 103 -3.50 -15.13 13.21
C PHE A 103 -3.84 -14.31 11.96
N HIS A 104 -4.72 -14.84 11.10
CA HIS A 104 -5.18 -14.13 9.91
C HIS A 104 -5.89 -12.81 10.27
N ILE A 105 -6.80 -12.84 11.25
CA ILE A 105 -7.51 -11.63 11.73
C ILE A 105 -6.54 -10.62 12.33
N ILE A 106 -5.62 -11.07 13.20
CA ILE A 106 -4.62 -10.18 13.84
C ILE A 106 -3.75 -9.49 12.79
N LEU A 107 -3.26 -10.23 11.80
CA LEU A 107 -2.48 -9.63 10.72
C LEU A 107 -3.33 -8.70 9.85
N GLY A 108 -4.61 -9.03 9.60
CA GLY A 108 -5.52 -8.14 8.87
C GLY A 108 -5.66 -6.76 9.54
N VAL A 109 -5.82 -6.74 10.86
CA VAL A 109 -5.87 -5.48 11.65
C VAL A 109 -4.55 -4.73 11.59
N LEU A 110 -3.42 -5.44 11.69
CA LEU A 110 -2.08 -4.83 11.56
C LEU A 110 -1.88 -4.20 10.17
N ILE A 111 -2.23 -4.93 9.10
CA ILE A 111 -2.16 -4.46 7.71
C ILE A 111 -3.00 -3.19 7.54
N PHE A 112 -4.24 -3.17 8.07
CA PHE A 112 -5.09 -1.99 8.04
C PHE A 112 -4.45 -0.78 8.73
N GLY A 113 -3.85 -0.97 9.92
CA GLY A 113 -3.14 0.09 10.62
C GLY A 113 -1.94 0.63 9.83
N MET A 114 -1.11 -0.27 9.27
CA MET A 114 0.04 0.10 8.44
C MET A 114 -0.39 0.83 7.16
N ALA A 115 -1.45 0.35 6.50
CA ALA A 115 -2.03 0.98 5.32
C ALA A 115 -2.53 2.39 5.64
N SER A 116 -3.18 2.58 6.78
CA SER A 116 -3.68 3.87 7.25
C SER A 116 -2.55 4.88 7.46
N VAL A 117 -1.48 4.46 8.15
CA VAL A 117 -0.29 5.29 8.38
C VAL A 117 0.42 5.64 7.07
N LEU A 118 0.58 4.67 6.16
CA LEU A 118 1.21 4.89 4.85
C LEU A 118 0.41 5.88 4.00
N THR A 119 -0.92 5.72 3.95
CA THR A 119 -1.81 6.63 3.21
C THR A 119 -1.77 8.02 3.82
N TRP A 120 -1.91 8.15 5.14
CA TRP A 120 -1.81 9.45 5.83
C TRP A 120 -0.48 10.15 5.51
N TRP A 121 0.63 9.41 5.61
CA TRP A 121 1.94 9.94 5.26
C TRP A 121 2.04 10.35 3.78
N ALA A 122 1.52 9.54 2.84
CA ALA A 122 1.57 9.84 1.41
C ALA A 122 0.82 11.14 1.06
N PHE A 123 -0.31 11.41 1.71
CA PHE A 123 -1.04 12.66 1.53
C PHE A 123 -0.32 13.84 2.18
N GLY A 124 0.30 13.64 3.35
CA GLY A 124 1.14 14.65 4.00
C GLY A 124 2.50 14.89 3.32
N TYR A 125 2.96 13.99 2.46
CA TYR A 125 4.27 14.06 1.85
C TYR A 125 4.39 15.24 0.88
N GLN A 126 5.34 16.12 1.16
CA GLN A 126 5.72 17.24 0.30
C GLN A 126 7.09 16.96 -0.31
N LEU A 127 7.21 17.16 -1.62
CA LEU A 127 8.50 17.05 -2.30
C LEU A 127 9.45 18.12 -1.77
N PRO A 128 10.65 17.74 -1.28
CA PRO A 128 11.64 18.72 -0.87
C PRO A 128 11.96 19.69 -2.03
N PRO A 129 12.19 20.99 -1.75
CA PRO A 129 12.60 21.96 -2.76
C PRO A 129 13.81 21.43 -3.53
N GLN A 130 13.84 21.62 -4.86
CA GLN A 130 15.04 21.28 -5.63
C GLN A 130 16.20 22.10 -5.07
N ARG A 131 17.22 21.43 -4.50
CA ARG A 131 18.49 22.08 -4.19
C ARG A 131 18.98 22.71 -5.49
N ALA A 132 18.90 24.03 -5.60
CA ALA A 132 19.50 24.77 -6.68
C ALA A 132 20.97 24.37 -6.68
N LYS A 133 21.47 23.80 -7.79
CA LYS A 133 22.90 23.55 -7.93
C LYS A 133 23.58 24.89 -7.66
N ALA A 134 24.32 25.00 -6.56
CA ALA A 134 25.19 26.13 -6.32
C ALA A 134 26.08 26.24 -7.56
N ARG A 135 25.85 27.31 -8.33
CA ARG A 135 26.61 27.62 -9.53
C ARG A 135 28.03 27.89 -9.02
N LYS A 136 28.92 26.89 -9.12
CA LYS A 136 30.35 27.11 -8.94
C LYS A 136 30.75 28.21 -9.92
N LYS A 137 31.15 29.36 -9.38
CA LYS A 137 31.86 30.40 -10.11
C LYS A 137 33.25 29.89 -10.43
#